data_AF-A0A232EWX6-F1
#
_entry.id   AF-A0A232EWX6-F1
#
_cell.length_a   1.000
_cell.length_b   1.000
_cell.length_c   1.000
_cell.angle_alpha   90.00
_cell.angle_beta   90.00
_cell.angle_gamma   90.00
#
_symmetry.space_group_name_H-M   'P 1'
#
loop_
_entity.id
_entity.type
_entity.pdbx_description
1 polymer ?
#
loop_
_entity_poly.entity_id
_entity_poly.type
_entity_poly.pdbx_seq_one_letter_code
_entity_poly.pdbx_strand_id
1 'polypeptide(L)'
;MEANFKIFLKYAWSKKFLDFTIVEVIINSNNQADEKQYVYFYNPFLEIITKQILSKDVCIFPDKLTNLGGYSLKAVVTNLYYFKRYGQLEIFPEVSIASKFMNFSIDSVNSKYPLFVEHVTKQFKTGIFEFSTFPMSKGLPSLNAFLEMDVPIAAIKVVVISPVHYSQKFKVPSHILMDVFIIPLFIVLLVKITQKFITELKQWSPFSVTKLLFGIPVSTVHPKTLLLSGENGMTSIFKSQVIIIDEIEECVNRLVQYQNCFCIMVDMSAQICMKQYRKPDGYALMKIVDPGLFFVFKSEFDSLLDKSYRGPIPRSRISPDQNHQNKILCSENNILRNFQYLKYDKDQQTLWKNFRRDYICNSTFDPLTAHSTPRRPNKKAQQQYSSGKL
;
A
#
# COMPACT_ATOMS: atom_id res chain seq x y z
N MET A 1 -54.78 -3.34 8.70
CA MET A 1 -53.68 -3.57 7.73
C MET A 1 -52.34 -3.05 8.24
N GLU A 2 -52.31 -1.87 8.88
CA GLU A 2 -51.09 -1.25 9.42
C GLU A 2 -50.25 -2.15 10.35
N ALA A 3 -50.88 -2.95 11.22
CA ALA A 3 -50.17 -3.91 12.06
C ALA A 3 -49.35 -4.94 11.24
N ASN A 4 -49.82 -5.31 10.04
CA ASN A 4 -49.12 -6.27 9.18
C ASN A 4 -47.90 -5.62 8.50
N PHE A 5 -47.98 -4.35 8.11
CA PHE A 5 -46.83 -3.63 7.54
C PHE A 5 -45.72 -3.45 8.56
N LYS A 6 -46.05 -3.19 9.82
CA LYS A 6 -45.07 -3.14 10.92
C LYS A 6 -44.30 -4.45 11.04
N ILE A 7 -44.99 -5.58 11.05
CA ILE A 7 -44.36 -6.91 11.14
C ILE A 7 -43.47 -7.15 9.91
N PHE A 8 -43.95 -6.82 8.72
CA PHE A 8 -43.21 -7.03 7.48
C PHE A 8 -41.95 -6.17 7.37
N LEU A 9 -42.03 -4.89 7.73
CA LEU A 9 -40.87 -3.98 7.75
C LEU A 9 -39.80 -4.43 8.76
N LYS A 10 -40.23 -4.86 9.96
CA LYS A 10 -39.31 -5.46 10.94
C LYS A 10 -38.70 -6.77 10.45
N TYR A 11 -39.48 -7.59 9.74
CA TYR A 11 -38.98 -8.81 9.12
C TYR A 11 -37.94 -8.52 8.03
N ALA A 12 -38.17 -7.52 7.17
CA ALA A 12 -37.19 -7.09 6.18
C ALA A 12 -35.85 -6.67 6.83
N TRP A 13 -35.91 -5.91 7.94
CA TRP A 13 -34.72 -5.60 8.71
C TRP A 13 -34.04 -6.83 9.33
N SER A 14 -34.81 -7.82 9.80
CA SER A 14 -34.23 -9.09 10.28
C SER A 14 -33.46 -9.85 9.20
N LYS A 15 -33.73 -9.55 7.92
CA LYS A 15 -32.98 -10.00 6.74
C LYS A 15 -31.90 -9.03 6.27
N LYS A 16 -31.58 -8.02 7.08
CA LYS A 16 -30.57 -6.98 6.84
C LYS A 16 -30.86 -6.08 5.63
N PHE A 17 -32.12 -5.95 5.21
CA PHE A 17 -32.52 -4.89 4.28
C PHE A 17 -32.62 -3.57 5.04
N LEU A 18 -31.61 -2.71 4.85
CA LEU A 18 -31.62 -1.36 5.42
C LEU A 18 -32.70 -0.50 4.77
N ASP A 19 -32.77 -0.53 3.42
CA ASP A 19 -33.72 0.23 2.63
C ASP A 19 -34.86 -0.65 2.15
N PHE A 20 -35.97 -0.55 2.86
CA PHE A 20 -37.22 -1.20 2.53
C PHE A 20 -38.38 -0.25 2.81
N THR A 21 -39.25 -0.10 1.82
CA THR A 21 -40.37 0.82 1.84
C THR A 21 -41.59 0.14 1.22
N ILE A 22 -42.76 0.32 1.83
CA ILE A 22 -44.04 -0.16 1.32
C ILE A 22 -44.84 1.05 0.85
N VAL A 23 -45.32 0.99 -0.39
CA VAL A 23 -46.28 1.98 -0.91
C VAL A 23 -47.67 1.34 -0.87
N GLU A 24 -48.56 1.90 -0.07
CA GLU A 24 -49.96 1.49 0.01
C GLU A 24 -50.78 2.35 -0.96
N VAL A 25 -51.38 1.67 -1.94
CA VAL A 25 -52.34 2.26 -2.87
C VAL A 25 -53.73 1.80 -2.46
N ILE A 26 -54.54 2.72 -1.96
CA ILE A 26 -55.93 2.45 -1.61
C ILE A 26 -56.74 2.50 -2.90
N ILE A 27 -57.55 1.49 -3.17
CA ILE A 27 -58.43 1.43 -4.33
C ILE A 27 -59.86 1.62 -3.81
N ASN A 28 -60.58 2.59 -4.36
CA ASN A 28 -61.96 2.85 -3.99
C ASN A 28 -62.92 1.80 -4.60
N SER A 29 -64.20 1.86 -4.23
CA SER A 29 -65.23 0.94 -4.74
C SER A 29 -65.39 0.93 -6.26
N ASN A 30 -64.90 1.98 -6.94
CA ASN A 30 -64.98 2.13 -8.40
C ASN A 30 -63.70 1.61 -9.10
N ASN A 31 -62.84 0.87 -8.40
CA ASN A 31 -61.54 0.42 -8.88
C ASN A 31 -60.59 1.55 -9.30
N GLN A 32 -60.80 2.77 -8.79
CA GLN A 32 -59.88 3.89 -8.99
C GLN A 32 -58.99 4.05 -7.76
N ALA A 33 -57.71 4.36 -7.99
CA ALA A 33 -56.81 4.69 -6.89
C ALA A 33 -57.32 5.93 -6.15
N ASP A 34 -57.39 5.84 -4.83
CA ASP A 34 -57.62 6.98 -3.96
C ASP A 34 -56.51 8.03 -4.22
N GLU A 35 -56.87 9.29 -4.03
CA GLU A 35 -55.95 10.41 -4.22
C GLU A 35 -54.78 10.33 -3.22
N LYS A 36 -55.01 9.68 -2.08
CA LYS A 36 -54.01 9.50 -1.01
C LYS A 36 -53.36 8.13 -1.09
N GLN A 37 -52.11 8.13 -1.53
CA GLN A 37 -51.21 6.99 -1.40
C GLN A 37 -50.34 7.19 -0.15
N TYR A 38 -49.96 6.11 0.52
CA TYR A 38 -49.13 6.18 1.72
C TYR A 38 -47.81 5.46 1.53
N VAL A 39 -46.76 6.01 2.12
CA VAL A 39 -45.43 5.42 2.19
C VAL A 39 -45.16 5.00 3.62
N TYR A 40 -44.78 3.74 3.81
CA TYR A 40 -44.36 3.18 5.09
C TYR A 40 -42.91 2.77 5.01
N PHE A 41 -42.10 3.24 5.94
CA PHE A 41 -40.72 2.79 6.09
C PHE A 41 -40.39 2.64 7.58
N TYR A 42 -39.37 1.82 7.84
CA TYR A 42 -38.88 1.54 9.18
C TYR A 42 -37.45 2.03 9.33
N ASN A 43 -37.19 2.81 10.38
CA ASN A 43 -35.85 3.11 10.85
C ASN A 43 -35.51 2.10 11.98
N PRO A 44 -34.64 1.12 11.71
CA PRO A 44 -34.33 0.08 12.68
C PRO A 44 -33.51 0.56 13.87
N PHE A 45 -32.79 1.67 13.73
CA PHE A 45 -31.89 2.20 14.76
C PHE A 45 -32.63 3.00 15.81
N LEU A 46 -33.74 3.64 15.42
CA LEU A 46 -34.64 4.36 16.33
C LEU A 46 -35.87 3.53 16.70
N GLU A 47 -36.05 2.37 16.08
CA GLU A 47 -37.25 1.52 16.17
C GLU A 47 -38.57 2.23 15.78
N ILE A 48 -38.48 3.26 14.94
CA ILE A 48 -39.61 4.08 14.51
C ILE A 48 -40.13 3.61 13.15
N ILE A 49 -41.44 3.41 13.05
CA ILE A 49 -42.15 3.24 11.78
C ILE A 49 -42.78 4.57 11.43
N THR A 50 -42.54 5.02 10.21
CA THR A 50 -43.09 6.27 9.71
C THR A 50 -44.09 5.97 8.61
N LYS A 51 -45.26 6.59 8.72
CA LYS A 51 -46.31 6.63 7.67
C LYS A 51 -46.39 8.06 7.16
N GLN A 52 -46.25 8.26 5.86
CA GLN A 52 -46.37 9.57 5.22
C GLN A 52 -47.27 9.48 4.00
N ILE A 53 -47.94 10.57 3.65
CA ILE A 53 -48.69 10.66 2.38
C ILE A 53 -47.66 10.81 1.26
N LEU A 54 -47.73 9.95 0.24
CA LEU A 54 -46.86 10.02 -0.92
C LEU A 54 -47.09 11.34 -1.65
N SER A 55 -46.06 12.16 -1.72
CA SER A 55 -46.04 13.44 -2.46
C SER A 55 -44.67 13.60 -3.13
N LYS A 56 -44.53 14.61 -3.99
CA LYS A 56 -43.27 14.86 -4.72
C LYS A 56 -42.07 15.14 -3.81
N ASP A 57 -42.33 15.60 -2.58
CA ASP A 57 -41.29 15.98 -1.62
C ASP A 57 -40.91 14.85 -0.67
N VAL A 58 -41.63 13.72 -0.68
CA VAL A 58 -41.35 12.58 0.19
C VAL A 58 -40.23 11.73 -0.39
N CYS A 59 -39.19 11.53 0.41
CA CYS A 59 -38.11 10.61 0.09
C CYS A 59 -38.56 9.17 0.34
N ILE A 60 -38.65 8.36 -0.73
CA ILE A 60 -39.06 6.95 -0.66
C ILE A 60 -38.05 6.11 0.13
N PHE A 61 -36.76 6.48 0.07
CA PHE A 61 -35.65 5.84 0.80
C PHE A 61 -34.93 6.88 1.65
N PRO A 62 -35.46 7.23 2.83
CA PRO A 62 -34.84 8.23 3.69
C PRO A 62 -33.48 7.73 4.19
N ASP A 63 -32.53 8.65 4.35
CA ASP A 63 -31.20 8.32 4.87
C ASP A 63 -31.26 8.00 6.38
N LYS A 64 -31.28 6.70 6.67
CA LYS A 64 -31.34 6.15 8.04
C LYS A 64 -29.99 6.17 8.75
N LEU A 65 -28.88 6.43 8.03
CA LEU A 65 -27.52 6.39 8.57
C LEU A 65 -27.09 7.72 9.21
N THR A 66 -27.86 8.79 9.02
CA THR A 66 -27.63 10.10 9.64
C THR A 66 -27.65 10.06 11.17
N ASN A 67 -28.43 9.17 11.77
CA ASN A 67 -28.51 8.97 13.21
C ASN A 67 -28.88 7.53 13.53
N LEU A 68 -27.93 6.81 14.10
CA LEU A 68 -28.04 5.41 14.48
C LEU A 68 -28.50 5.22 15.92
N GLY A 69 -28.88 6.28 16.64
CA GLY A 69 -29.56 6.17 17.94
C GLY A 69 -28.76 5.47 19.05
N GLY A 70 -27.43 5.46 18.96
CA GLY A 70 -26.55 4.70 19.85
C GLY A 70 -26.48 3.20 19.52
N TYR A 71 -26.94 2.78 18.33
CA TYR A 71 -26.85 1.39 17.88
C TYR A 71 -25.41 0.90 17.95
N SER A 72 -25.23 -0.32 18.47
CA SER A 72 -23.90 -0.89 18.64
C SER A 72 -23.50 -1.71 17.41
N LEU A 73 -22.67 -1.11 16.56
CA LEU A 73 -22.14 -1.76 15.37
C LEU A 73 -21.03 -2.75 15.74
N LYS A 74 -21.19 -4.00 15.32
CA LYS A 74 -20.17 -5.03 15.50
C LYS A 74 -19.06 -4.84 14.48
N ALA A 75 -17.93 -4.32 14.97
CA ALA A 75 -16.76 -4.08 14.14
C ALA A 75 -15.69 -5.13 14.40
N VAL A 76 -15.06 -5.62 13.33
CA VAL A 76 -13.83 -6.40 13.48
C VAL A 76 -12.70 -5.45 13.88
N VAL A 77 -12.30 -5.51 15.14
CA VAL A 77 -11.12 -4.77 15.60
C VAL A 77 -9.96 -5.73 15.58
N THR A 78 -9.01 -5.38 14.74
CA THR A 78 -7.90 -6.25 14.43
C THR A 78 -6.75 -5.86 15.32
N ASN A 79 -6.18 -6.83 16.04
CA ASN A 79 -4.92 -6.65 16.76
C ASN A 79 -3.77 -6.66 15.74
N LEU A 80 -3.82 -5.71 14.81
CA LEU A 80 -2.70 -5.36 13.98
C LEU A 80 -1.65 -4.81 14.95
N TYR A 81 -0.59 -5.59 15.16
CA TYR A 81 0.57 -5.25 16.01
C TYR A 81 1.04 -3.79 15.86
N TYR A 82 0.81 -3.21 14.69
CA TYR A 82 1.01 -1.82 14.28
C TYR A 82 0.41 -0.74 15.19
N PHE A 83 -0.69 -1.02 15.90
CA PHE A 83 -1.37 -0.01 16.73
C PHE A 83 -1.25 -0.26 18.23
N LYS A 84 -0.44 -1.23 18.65
CA LYS A 84 -0.22 -1.52 20.07
C LYS A 84 0.75 -0.51 20.71
N ARG A 85 0.61 0.78 20.41
CA ARG A 85 1.57 1.80 20.84
C ARG A 85 1.52 2.07 22.36
N TYR A 86 0.46 1.66 23.05
CA TYR A 86 0.34 1.78 24.53
C TYR A 86 -0.53 0.68 25.18
N GLY A 87 -0.63 -0.50 24.56
CA GLY A 87 -1.47 -1.60 25.10
C GLY A 87 -2.99 -1.40 24.95
N GLN A 88 -3.44 -0.30 24.36
CA GLN A 88 -4.83 -0.07 23.98
C GLN A 88 -5.00 -0.24 22.46
N LEU A 89 -6.06 -0.93 22.04
CA LEU A 89 -6.47 -0.97 20.65
C LEU A 89 -7.07 0.38 20.28
N GLU A 90 -6.31 1.22 19.57
CA GLU A 90 -6.85 2.45 19.01
C GLU A 90 -7.73 2.11 17.79
N ILE A 91 -9.01 2.46 17.90
CA ILE A 91 -9.91 2.55 16.76
C ILE A 91 -9.41 3.70 15.87
N PHE A 92 -9.43 3.51 14.54
CA PHE A 92 -9.07 4.56 13.60
C PHE A 92 -9.81 5.88 13.93
N PRO A 93 -9.09 7.02 14.03
CA PRO A 93 -9.70 8.31 14.41
C PRO A 93 -10.93 8.66 13.58
N GLU A 94 -10.92 8.32 12.29
CA GLU A 94 -12.01 8.52 11.34
C GLU A 94 -13.29 7.81 11.79
N VAL A 95 -13.17 6.60 12.32
CA VAL A 95 -14.31 5.81 12.80
C VAL A 95 -14.86 6.42 14.09
N SER A 96 -14.00 6.98 14.96
CA SER A 96 -14.47 7.72 16.14
C SER A 96 -15.18 9.02 15.78
N ILE A 97 -14.73 9.72 14.72
CA ILE A 97 -15.42 10.89 14.20
C ILE A 97 -16.79 10.48 13.63
N ALA A 98 -16.82 9.42 12.82
CA ALA A 98 -18.04 8.87 12.25
C ALA A 98 -19.02 8.41 13.33
N SER A 99 -18.54 7.78 14.41
CA SER A 99 -19.38 7.31 15.52
C SER A 99 -20.07 8.43 16.28
N LYS A 100 -19.39 9.56 16.45
CA LYS A 100 -19.98 10.77 17.03
C LYS A 100 -20.97 11.45 16.09
N PHE A 101 -20.63 11.52 14.80
CA PHE A 101 -21.45 12.19 13.81
C PHE A 101 -22.76 11.43 13.53
N MET A 102 -22.67 10.12 13.32
CA MET A 102 -23.81 9.25 13.05
C MET A 102 -24.43 8.65 14.31
N ASN A 103 -23.93 9.01 15.50
CA ASN A 103 -24.44 8.58 16.81
C ASN A 103 -24.56 7.04 16.93
N PHE A 104 -23.45 6.32 16.80
CA PHE A 104 -23.38 4.86 17.06
C PHE A 104 -22.27 4.52 18.04
N SER A 105 -22.35 3.33 18.65
CA SER A 105 -21.25 2.73 19.42
C SER A 105 -20.60 1.59 18.64
N ILE A 106 -19.35 1.30 18.97
CA ILE A 106 -18.59 0.23 18.32
C ILE A 106 -18.45 -0.90 19.33
N ASP A 107 -18.98 -2.07 19.00
CA ASP A 107 -18.72 -3.30 19.73
C ASP A 107 -17.57 -4.04 19.03
N SER A 108 -16.41 -4.06 19.69
CA SER A 108 -15.20 -4.65 19.14
C SER A 108 -15.26 -6.17 19.26
N VAL A 109 -15.38 -6.84 18.12
CA VAL A 109 -15.30 -8.30 18.09
C VAL A 109 -13.85 -8.71 17.81
N ASN A 110 -13.20 -9.26 18.83
CA ASN A 110 -11.81 -9.68 18.73
C ASN A 110 -11.71 -10.94 17.86
N SER A 111 -11.10 -10.82 16.68
CA SER A 111 -10.83 -11.97 15.83
C SER A 111 -9.64 -12.75 16.37
N LYS A 112 -9.88 -14.01 16.78
CA LYS A 112 -8.79 -14.96 17.09
C LYS A 112 -7.95 -15.31 15.86
N TYR A 113 -8.50 -15.11 14.66
CA TYR A 113 -7.86 -15.51 13.43
C TYR A 113 -7.10 -14.34 12.80
N PRO A 114 -5.92 -14.60 12.19
CA PRO A 114 -5.31 -13.67 11.26
C PRO A 114 -6.31 -13.26 10.18
N LEU A 115 -6.29 -11.99 9.80
CA LEU A 115 -7.20 -11.39 8.80
C LEU A 115 -6.90 -11.89 7.39
N PHE A 116 -7.26 -13.13 7.13
CA PHE A 116 -7.38 -13.60 5.77
C PHE A 116 -8.68 -13.04 5.19
N VAL A 117 -8.60 -12.51 3.95
CA VAL A 117 -9.75 -11.97 3.22
C VAL A 117 -10.92 -12.97 3.21
N GLU A 118 -10.64 -14.25 3.08
CA GLU A 118 -11.65 -15.31 3.13
C GLU A 118 -12.33 -15.42 4.50
N HIS A 119 -11.57 -15.31 5.59
CA HIS A 119 -12.13 -15.34 6.94
C HIS A 119 -12.98 -14.10 7.19
N VAL A 120 -12.49 -12.92 6.83
CA VAL A 120 -13.23 -11.66 6.98
C VAL A 120 -14.54 -11.71 6.19
N THR A 121 -14.49 -12.11 4.91
CA THR A 121 -15.68 -12.22 4.07
C THR A 121 -16.67 -13.27 4.59
N LYS A 122 -16.20 -14.41 5.11
CA LYS A 122 -17.07 -15.40 5.76
C LYS A 122 -17.80 -14.83 6.97
N GLN A 123 -17.12 -14.03 7.78
CA GLN A 123 -17.69 -13.42 8.99
C GLN A 123 -18.70 -12.30 8.67
N PHE A 124 -18.48 -11.55 7.58
CA PHE A 124 -19.49 -10.63 7.04
C PHE A 124 -20.72 -11.38 6.54
N LYS A 125 -20.53 -12.49 5.82
CA LYS A 125 -21.66 -13.32 5.33
C LYS A 125 -22.50 -13.91 6.46
N THR A 126 -21.88 -14.25 7.59
CA THR A 126 -22.62 -14.74 8.77
C THR A 126 -23.27 -13.61 9.58
N GLY A 127 -23.03 -12.35 9.25
CA GLY A 127 -23.53 -11.20 10.00
C GLY A 127 -22.89 -11.06 11.39
N ILE A 128 -21.74 -11.69 11.62
CA ILE A 128 -20.98 -11.53 12.86
C ILE A 128 -20.34 -10.14 12.90
N PHE A 129 -19.84 -9.70 11.75
CA PHE A 129 -19.37 -8.33 11.55
C PHE A 129 -20.37 -7.58 10.69
N GLU A 130 -20.67 -6.35 11.09
CA GLU A 130 -21.50 -5.41 10.34
C GLU A 130 -20.64 -4.34 9.66
N PHE A 131 -19.44 -4.09 10.21
CA PHE A 131 -18.52 -3.08 9.70
C PHE A 131 -17.06 -3.54 9.84
N SER A 132 -16.18 -3.06 8.93
CA SER A 132 -14.73 -3.26 9.02
C SER A 132 -14.03 -1.93 9.20
N THR A 133 -13.23 -1.82 10.26
CA THR A 133 -12.31 -0.69 10.44
C THR A 133 -10.97 -0.93 9.73
N PHE A 134 -10.74 -2.12 9.17
CA PHE A 134 -9.45 -2.48 8.60
C PHE A 134 -9.23 -1.84 7.22
N PRO A 135 -8.04 -1.29 6.93
CA PRO A 135 -7.73 -0.72 5.63
C PRO A 135 -7.75 -1.78 4.53
N MET A 136 -8.76 -1.75 3.66
CA MET A 136 -8.86 -2.66 2.51
C MET A 136 -8.48 -1.93 1.23
N SER A 137 -7.70 -2.59 0.37
CA SER A 137 -7.41 -2.07 -0.96
C SER A 137 -8.63 -2.22 -1.86
N LYS A 138 -9.06 -1.11 -2.47
CA LYS A 138 -10.02 -1.14 -3.56
C LYS A 138 -9.38 -1.85 -4.76
N GLY A 139 -10.12 -2.75 -5.42
CA GLY A 139 -9.65 -3.45 -6.63
C GLY A 139 -9.39 -4.95 -6.46
N LEU A 140 -9.61 -5.52 -5.27
CA LEU A 140 -9.66 -6.97 -5.09
C LEU A 140 -11.03 -7.50 -5.57
N PRO A 141 -11.12 -8.20 -6.72
CA PRO A 141 -12.41 -8.58 -7.30
C PRO A 141 -13.24 -9.46 -6.36
N SER A 142 -12.58 -10.32 -5.58
CA SER A 142 -13.22 -11.19 -4.60
C SER A 142 -13.89 -10.42 -3.46
N LEU A 143 -13.34 -9.27 -3.04
CA LEU A 143 -13.96 -8.44 -2.01
C LEU A 143 -15.15 -7.65 -2.56
N ASN A 144 -15.00 -7.06 -3.76
CA ASN A 144 -16.05 -6.28 -4.40
C ASN A 144 -17.33 -7.10 -4.66
N ALA A 145 -17.21 -8.42 -4.83
CA ALA A 145 -18.36 -9.29 -5.03
C ALA A 145 -19.21 -9.52 -3.77
N PHE A 146 -18.66 -9.27 -2.57
CA PHE A 146 -19.32 -9.58 -1.30
C PHE A 146 -19.48 -8.39 -0.36
N LEU A 147 -18.67 -7.34 -0.53
CA LEU A 147 -18.66 -6.16 0.31
C LEU A 147 -18.89 -4.93 -0.55
N GLU A 148 -19.86 -4.13 -0.12
CA GLU A 148 -19.97 -2.77 -0.61
C GLU A 148 -18.81 -1.96 -0.03
N MET A 149 -17.91 -1.51 -0.91
CA MET A 149 -16.76 -0.69 -0.53
C MET A 149 -17.03 0.77 -0.86
N ASP A 150 -16.85 1.62 0.15
CA ASP A 150 -17.04 3.05 0.04
C ASP A 150 -15.94 3.73 -0.82
N VAL A 151 -16.01 5.05 -0.92
CA VAL A 151 -14.97 5.90 -1.49
C VAL A 151 -13.68 5.68 -0.68
N PRO A 152 -12.54 5.41 -1.35
CA PRO A 152 -11.28 5.21 -0.65
C PRO A 152 -10.89 6.51 0.09
N ILE A 153 -10.76 6.41 1.42
CA ILE A 153 -10.43 7.55 2.29
C ILE A 153 -8.93 7.88 2.20
N ALA A 154 -8.09 6.88 1.92
CA ALA A 154 -6.65 7.04 1.80
C ALA A 154 -6.09 6.17 0.67
N ALA A 155 -5.05 6.69 0.00
CA ALA A 155 -4.25 5.90 -0.91
C ALA A 155 -3.20 5.10 -0.12
N ILE A 156 -3.28 3.77 -0.21
CA ILE A 156 -2.24 2.91 0.34
C ILE A 156 -1.04 2.98 -0.62
N LYS A 157 0.04 3.63 -0.17
CA LYS A 157 1.30 3.69 -0.93
C LYS A 157 2.17 2.49 -0.56
N VAL A 158 2.60 1.71 -1.54
CA VAL A 158 3.67 0.73 -1.36
C VAL A 158 5.00 1.47 -1.51
N VAL A 159 5.90 1.26 -0.55
CA VAL A 159 7.22 1.88 -0.52
C VAL A 159 8.31 0.83 -0.40
N VAL A 160 9.49 1.18 -0.90
CA VAL A 160 10.69 0.38 -0.71
C VAL A 160 11.48 1.00 0.44
N ILE A 161 11.76 0.23 1.48
CA ILE A 161 12.67 0.63 2.54
C ILE A 161 14.04 -0.01 2.33
N SER A 162 15.09 0.78 2.56
CA SER A 162 16.48 0.36 2.40
C SER A 162 17.30 0.87 3.59
N PRO A 163 18.35 0.16 4.00
CA PRO A 163 19.26 0.64 5.04
C PRO A 163 19.85 2.02 4.66
N VAL A 164 19.96 2.89 5.65
CA VAL A 164 20.70 4.14 5.47
C VAL A 164 22.18 3.79 5.43
N HIS A 165 22.72 3.72 4.21
CA HIS A 165 24.15 3.83 4.04
C HIS A 165 24.54 5.25 4.42
N TYR A 166 25.07 5.40 5.63
CA TYR A 166 25.90 6.53 5.94
C TYR A 166 27.07 6.40 4.98
N SER A 167 27.01 7.12 3.86
CA SER A 167 28.24 7.52 3.20
C SER A 167 28.96 8.28 4.29
N GLN A 168 29.86 7.59 5.02
CA GLN A 168 30.91 8.27 5.73
C GLN A 168 31.45 9.18 4.63
N LYS A 169 31.18 10.48 4.74
CA LYS A 169 31.80 11.46 3.88
C LYS A 169 33.26 11.19 4.18
N PHE A 170 33.91 10.45 3.29
CA PHE A 170 35.29 10.08 3.45
C PHE A 170 35.95 11.43 3.43
N LYS A 171 36.23 11.97 4.61
CA LYS A 171 36.96 13.21 4.75
C LYS A 171 38.35 12.77 4.36
N VAL A 172 38.59 12.71 3.04
CA VAL A 172 39.90 12.46 2.48
C VAL A 172 40.74 13.54 3.13
N PRO A 173 41.67 13.18 4.02
CA PRO A 173 42.50 14.17 4.67
C PRO A 173 43.13 15.05 3.59
N SER A 174 43.16 16.35 3.79
CA SER A 174 43.66 17.29 2.77
C SER A 174 45.08 16.94 2.30
N HIS A 175 45.90 16.31 3.14
CA HIS A 175 47.21 15.80 2.76
C HIS A 175 47.16 14.72 1.66
N ILE A 176 46.21 13.79 1.70
CA ILE A 176 46.10 12.74 0.66
C ILE A 176 45.73 13.36 -0.70
N LEU A 177 44.86 14.39 -0.71
CA LEU A 177 44.56 15.13 -1.93
C LEU A 177 45.82 15.83 -2.46
N MET A 178 46.60 16.47 -1.57
CA MET A 178 47.86 17.11 -1.95
C MET A 178 48.85 16.09 -2.53
N ASP A 179 49.01 14.93 -1.92
CA ASP A 179 49.91 13.88 -2.41
C ASP A 179 49.49 13.36 -3.79
N VAL A 180 48.18 13.16 -4.01
CA VAL A 180 47.63 12.72 -5.29
C VAL A 180 47.85 13.73 -6.42
N PHE A 181 47.92 15.03 -6.14
CA PHE A 181 48.18 16.04 -7.18
C PHE A 181 49.66 16.43 -7.32
N ILE A 182 50.40 16.50 -6.21
CA ILE A 182 51.81 16.92 -6.20
C ILE A 182 52.71 15.82 -6.77
N ILE A 183 52.48 14.55 -6.43
CA ILE A 183 53.34 13.45 -6.87
C ILE A 183 53.31 13.31 -8.41
N PRO A 184 52.14 13.30 -9.10
CA PRO A 184 52.12 13.27 -10.56
C PRO A 184 52.74 14.51 -11.20
N LEU A 185 52.54 15.70 -10.61
CA LEU A 185 53.16 16.93 -11.11
C LEU A 185 54.70 16.82 -11.04
N PHE A 186 55.22 16.31 -9.93
CA PHE A 186 56.64 16.07 -9.72
C PHE A 186 57.18 15.01 -10.69
N ILE A 187 56.46 13.91 -10.92
CA ILE A 187 56.83 12.89 -11.92
C ILE A 187 56.85 13.49 -13.33
N VAL A 188 55.85 14.28 -13.72
CA VAL A 188 55.81 14.94 -15.03
C VAL A 188 56.99 15.91 -15.20
N LEU A 189 57.33 16.67 -14.14
CA LEU A 189 58.50 17.55 -14.13
C LEU A 189 59.80 16.75 -14.28
N LEU A 190 59.97 15.67 -13.52
CA LEU A 190 61.14 14.80 -13.61
C LEU A 190 61.28 14.20 -15.02
N VAL A 191 60.20 13.70 -15.61
CA VAL A 191 60.19 13.16 -16.97
C VAL A 191 60.57 14.23 -18.01
N LYS A 192 60.07 15.46 -17.87
CA LYS A 192 60.45 16.56 -18.77
C LYS A 192 61.93 16.96 -18.62
N ILE A 193 62.44 16.98 -17.40
CA ILE A 193 63.85 17.26 -17.13
C ILE A 193 64.73 16.17 -17.75
N THR A 194 64.41 14.89 -17.50
CA THR A 194 65.21 13.77 -18.04
C THR A 194 65.15 13.69 -19.57
N GLN A 195 64.00 13.96 -20.19
CA GLN A 195 63.89 14.07 -21.65
C GLN A 195 64.77 15.18 -22.24
N LYS A 196 65.00 16.27 -21.50
CA LYS A 196 65.87 17.37 -21.95
C LYS A 196 67.36 16.98 -21.90
N PHE A 197 67.75 16.11 -20.97
CA PHE A 197 69.14 15.66 -20.79
C PHE A 197 69.49 14.39 -21.58
N ILE A 198 68.51 13.56 -21.92
CA ILE A 198 68.72 12.27 -22.61
C ILE A 198 67.85 12.25 -23.87
N THR A 199 68.46 12.61 -25.01
CA THR A 199 67.79 12.78 -26.31
C THR A 199 67.21 11.50 -26.92
N GLU A 200 67.59 10.32 -26.40
CA GLU A 200 67.10 9.02 -26.90
C GLU A 200 65.80 8.53 -26.23
N LEU A 201 65.28 9.20 -25.20
CA LEU A 201 64.08 8.77 -24.45
C LEU A 201 62.74 9.15 -25.09
N LYS A 202 62.68 9.41 -26.41
CA LYS A 202 61.46 9.86 -27.13
C LYS A 202 60.25 8.92 -27.03
N GLN A 203 60.42 7.68 -26.56
CA GLN A 203 59.34 6.69 -26.46
C GLN A 203 58.63 6.66 -25.09
N TRP A 204 59.12 7.37 -24.08
CA TRP A 204 58.53 7.32 -22.74
C TRP A 204 57.47 8.42 -22.56
N SER A 205 56.20 8.01 -22.58
CA SER A 205 55.11 8.89 -22.15
C SER A 205 55.09 8.97 -20.61
N PRO A 206 54.79 10.14 -20.01
CA PRO A 206 54.62 10.27 -18.56
C PRO A 206 53.64 9.23 -17.98
N PHE A 207 52.63 8.85 -18.77
CA PHE A 207 51.63 7.85 -18.38
C PHE A 207 52.21 6.44 -18.23
N SER A 208 53.17 6.07 -19.08
CA SER A 208 53.87 4.78 -19.01
C SER A 208 54.75 4.71 -17.76
N VAL A 209 55.43 5.82 -17.42
CA VAL A 209 56.25 5.94 -16.20
C VAL A 209 55.39 5.82 -14.95
N THR A 210 54.24 6.50 -14.92
CA THR A 210 53.31 6.40 -13.78
C THR A 210 52.79 4.97 -13.62
N LYS A 211 52.36 4.31 -14.71
CA LYS A 211 51.93 2.90 -14.65
C LYS A 211 53.02 1.99 -14.10
N LEU A 212 54.27 2.18 -14.55
CA LEU A 212 55.42 1.41 -14.09
C LEU A 212 55.69 1.62 -12.58
N LEU A 213 55.62 2.86 -12.09
CA LEU A 213 55.83 3.20 -10.68
C LEU A 213 54.78 2.57 -9.76
N PHE A 214 53.54 2.39 -10.23
CA PHE A 214 52.48 1.71 -9.49
C PHE A 214 52.47 0.19 -9.69
N GLY A 215 53.51 -0.38 -10.34
CA GLY A 215 53.60 -1.81 -10.62
C GLY A 215 52.52 -2.33 -11.57
N ILE A 216 51.86 -1.44 -12.31
CA ILE A 216 50.84 -1.80 -13.28
C ILE A 216 51.55 -2.22 -14.57
N PRO A 217 51.43 -3.49 -15.01
CA PRO A 217 52.03 -3.92 -16.26
C PRO A 217 51.46 -3.09 -17.40
N VAL A 218 52.35 -2.50 -18.22
CA VAL A 218 51.97 -1.69 -19.39
C VAL A 218 51.55 -2.64 -20.50
N SER A 219 50.31 -3.15 -20.42
CA SER A 219 49.74 -4.00 -21.45
C SER A 219 49.18 -3.16 -22.61
N THR A 220 49.68 -3.42 -23.81
CA THR A 220 49.18 -2.88 -25.07
C THR A 220 47.96 -3.68 -25.52
N VAL A 221 46.82 -3.50 -24.85
CA VAL A 221 45.59 -4.21 -25.22
C VAL A 221 44.47 -3.20 -25.48
N HIS A 222 43.94 -3.24 -26.71
CA HIS A 222 42.79 -2.45 -27.13
C HIS A 222 41.53 -2.89 -26.35
N PRO A 223 40.73 -1.93 -25.84
CA PRO A 223 39.53 -2.27 -25.09
C PRO A 223 38.47 -2.86 -26.03
N LYS A 224 38.10 -4.12 -25.79
CA LYS A 224 36.86 -4.69 -26.35
C LYS A 224 35.69 -4.28 -25.47
N THR A 225 34.81 -3.48 -26.03
CA THR A 225 33.54 -3.05 -25.45
C THR A 225 32.61 -4.26 -25.33
N LEU A 226 32.25 -4.63 -24.10
CA LEU A 226 31.26 -5.66 -23.80
C LEU A 226 29.87 -5.01 -23.83
N LEU A 227 29.13 -5.24 -24.91
CA LEU A 227 27.71 -4.92 -25.04
C LEU A 227 26.90 -6.04 -24.39
N LEU A 228 26.23 -5.75 -23.28
CA LEU A 228 25.25 -6.65 -22.68
C LEU A 228 23.87 -6.39 -23.29
N SER A 229 23.33 -7.46 -23.86
CA SER A 229 22.04 -7.56 -24.56
C SER A 229 20.92 -7.96 -23.60
N GLY A 230 19.77 -7.29 -23.71
CA GLY A 230 18.43 -7.89 -23.53
C GLY A 230 17.73 -7.71 -22.17
N GLU A 231 16.61 -6.97 -22.17
CA GLU A 231 15.67 -6.75 -21.06
C GLU A 231 15.09 -8.03 -20.41
N ASN A 232 15.17 -9.19 -21.07
CA ASN A 232 14.58 -10.44 -20.57
C ASN A 232 15.40 -11.12 -19.45
N GLY A 233 16.66 -10.73 -19.24
CA GLY A 233 17.52 -11.32 -18.19
C GLY A 233 17.25 -10.78 -16.79
N MET A 234 16.86 -9.50 -16.67
CA MET A 234 16.68 -8.87 -15.34
C MET A 234 15.51 -9.45 -14.56
N THR A 235 14.44 -9.87 -15.24
CA THR A 235 13.22 -10.39 -14.59
C THR A 235 13.41 -11.79 -13.99
N SER A 236 14.22 -12.65 -14.62
CA SER A 236 14.52 -13.99 -14.08
C SER A 236 15.45 -13.92 -12.86
N ILE A 237 16.44 -13.03 -12.91
CA ILE A 237 17.34 -12.75 -11.77
C ILE A 237 16.53 -12.17 -10.62
N PHE A 238 15.63 -11.22 -10.88
CA PHE A 238 14.76 -10.67 -9.85
C PHE A 238 13.93 -11.75 -9.15
N LYS A 239 13.23 -12.61 -9.90
CA LYS A 239 12.40 -13.69 -9.34
C LYS A 239 13.18 -14.66 -8.46
N SER A 240 14.42 -14.97 -8.82
CA SER A 240 15.26 -15.89 -8.04
C SER A 240 15.83 -15.29 -6.74
N GLN A 241 15.79 -13.96 -6.60
CA GLN A 241 16.34 -13.24 -5.45
C GLN A 241 15.27 -12.66 -4.51
N VAL A 242 13.99 -12.68 -4.92
CA VAL A 242 12.87 -12.29 -4.05
C VAL A 242 12.62 -13.37 -3.02
N ILE A 243 12.65 -12.99 -1.75
CA ILE A 243 12.20 -13.82 -0.63
C ILE A 243 10.93 -13.18 -0.06
N ILE A 244 9.89 -13.97 0.10
CA ILE A 244 8.66 -13.54 0.77
C ILE A 244 8.80 -13.82 2.26
N ILE A 245 8.59 -12.79 3.07
CA ILE A 245 8.67 -12.86 4.52
C ILE A 245 7.30 -12.45 5.08
N ASP A 246 6.73 -13.31 5.94
CA ASP A 246 5.42 -13.10 6.55
C ASP A 246 5.47 -12.13 7.74
N GLU A 247 6.62 -12.00 8.39
CA GLU A 247 6.83 -11.17 9.58
C GLU A 247 7.65 -9.91 9.28
N ILE A 248 7.11 -8.74 9.62
CA ILE A 248 7.84 -7.47 9.47
C ILE A 248 9.16 -7.48 10.21
N GLU A 249 9.15 -7.99 11.44
CA GLU A 249 10.32 -7.95 12.30
C GLU A 249 11.47 -8.71 11.66
N GLU A 250 11.20 -9.86 11.02
CA GLU A 250 12.20 -10.59 10.25
C GLU A 250 12.71 -9.79 9.04
N CYS A 251 11.82 -9.14 8.28
CA CYS A 251 12.25 -8.30 7.14
C CYS A 251 13.16 -7.16 7.60
N VAL A 252 12.80 -6.48 8.68
CA VAL A 252 13.58 -5.37 9.26
C VAL A 252 14.89 -5.87 9.86
N ASN A 253 14.88 -6.99 10.59
CA ASN A 253 16.10 -7.58 11.16
C ASN A 253 17.09 -7.93 10.05
N ARG A 254 16.60 -8.49 8.93
CA ARG A 254 17.44 -8.75 7.75
C ARG A 254 17.95 -7.47 7.10
N LEU A 255 17.16 -6.39 7.04
CA LEU A 255 17.64 -5.08 6.55
C LEU A 255 18.75 -4.49 7.41
N VAL A 256 18.64 -4.66 8.72
CA VAL A 256 19.64 -4.17 9.68
C VAL A 256 20.90 -5.04 9.61
N GLN A 257 20.75 -6.36 9.51
CA GLN A 257 21.85 -7.30 9.44
C GLN A 257 22.59 -7.27 8.10
N TYR A 258 21.84 -7.14 7.00
CA TYR A 258 22.36 -7.18 5.63
C TYR A 258 22.20 -5.82 4.97
N GLN A 259 23.30 -5.11 4.77
CA GLN A 259 23.26 -3.77 4.17
C GLN A 259 22.91 -3.77 2.67
N ASN A 260 22.87 -4.94 2.02
CA ASN A 260 22.63 -5.07 0.58
C ASN A 260 21.22 -5.62 0.30
N CYS A 261 20.20 -5.19 1.03
CA CYS A 261 18.84 -5.58 0.74
C CYS A 261 17.86 -4.42 0.89
N PHE A 262 16.66 -4.61 0.36
CA PHE A 262 15.53 -3.73 0.56
C PHE A 262 14.28 -4.56 0.89
N CYS A 263 13.36 -3.98 1.66
CA CYS A 263 12.04 -4.55 1.89
C CYS A 263 10.99 -3.71 1.18
N ILE A 264 10.04 -4.35 0.51
CA ILE A 264 8.85 -3.73 -0.05
C ILE A 264 7.72 -3.87 0.96
N MET A 265 7.11 -2.76 1.36
CA MET A 265 6.04 -2.74 2.34
C MET A 265 5.09 -1.55 2.16
N VAL A 266 3.97 -1.55 2.88
CA VAL A 266 3.06 -0.39 2.92
C VAL A 266 3.74 0.77 3.66
N ASP A 267 3.54 2.00 3.19
CA ASP A 267 4.14 3.24 3.72
C ASP A 267 3.92 3.39 5.23
N MET A 268 2.71 3.14 5.71
CA MET A 268 2.41 3.19 7.13
C MET A 268 3.28 2.21 7.94
N SER A 269 3.43 0.97 7.47
CA SER A 269 4.31 -0.04 8.08
C SER A 269 5.77 0.42 8.05
N ALA A 270 6.24 0.94 6.92
CA ALA A 270 7.59 1.48 6.78
C ALA A 270 7.89 2.59 7.78
N GLN A 271 6.96 3.54 7.94
CA GLN A 271 7.11 4.65 8.87
C GLN A 271 7.15 4.18 10.32
N ILE A 272 6.37 3.16 10.69
CA ILE A 272 6.41 2.54 12.02
C ILE A 272 7.77 1.88 12.24
N CYS A 273 8.23 1.04 11.29
CA CYS A 273 9.54 0.39 11.35
C CYS A 273 10.67 1.42 11.49
N MET A 274 10.65 2.51 10.72
CA MET A 274 11.66 3.57 10.81
C MET A 274 11.64 4.33 12.14
N LYS A 275 10.50 4.39 12.83
CA LYS A 275 10.39 4.99 14.17
C LYS A 275 10.86 4.05 15.26
N GLN A 276 10.50 2.76 15.16
CA GLN A 276 10.82 1.74 16.15
C GLN A 276 12.30 1.31 16.08
N TYR A 277 12.83 1.14 14.87
CA TYR A 277 14.20 0.70 14.64
C TYR A 277 15.11 1.90 14.37
N ARG A 278 15.44 2.59 15.46
CA ARG A 278 16.45 3.64 15.48
C ARG A 278 17.67 3.17 16.25
N LYS A 279 18.81 3.74 15.92
CA LYS A 279 20.01 3.59 16.76
C LYS A 279 19.78 4.25 18.13
N PRO A 280 20.55 3.86 19.16
CA PRO A 280 20.47 4.50 20.49
C PRO A 280 20.68 6.02 20.47
N ASP A 281 21.40 6.53 19.48
CA ASP A 281 21.65 7.96 19.23
C ASP A 281 20.48 8.68 18.53
N GLY A 282 19.39 7.97 18.23
CA GLY A 282 18.19 8.51 17.58
C GLY A 282 18.25 8.55 16.05
N TYR A 283 19.36 8.18 15.42
CA TYR A 283 19.47 8.17 13.96
C TYR A 283 18.66 7.03 13.32
N ALA A 284 18.10 7.31 12.15
CA ALA A 284 17.34 6.33 11.38
C ALA A 284 18.26 5.25 10.79
N LEU A 285 17.91 3.99 10.98
CA LEU A 285 18.62 2.85 10.35
C LEU A 285 18.19 2.61 8.91
N MET A 286 17.00 3.10 8.55
CA MET A 286 16.36 2.84 7.26
C MET A 286 15.80 4.13 6.68
N LYS A 287 15.65 4.18 5.36
CA LYS A 287 14.99 5.25 4.63
C LYS A 287 14.02 4.68 3.60
N ILE A 288 12.97 5.43 3.32
CA ILE A 288 12.12 5.17 2.16
C ILE A 288 12.90 5.59 0.92
N VAL A 289 12.99 4.68 -0.05
CA VAL A 289 13.55 4.93 -1.38
C VAL A 289 12.42 5.36 -2.30
N ASP A 290 12.72 6.32 -3.18
CA ASP A 290 11.78 6.92 -4.12
C ASP A 290 10.97 5.84 -4.89
N PRO A 291 9.63 5.97 -4.97
CA PRO A 291 8.73 5.05 -5.68
C PRO A 291 9.03 4.87 -7.18
N GLY A 292 9.90 5.68 -7.81
CA GLY A 292 10.36 5.42 -9.17
C GLY A 292 10.84 3.97 -9.39
N LEU A 293 11.44 3.35 -8.37
CA LEU A 293 11.82 1.93 -8.38
C LEU A 293 10.63 0.99 -8.45
N PHE A 294 9.50 1.32 -7.80
CA PHE A 294 8.31 0.48 -7.81
C PHE A 294 7.69 0.39 -9.20
N PHE A 295 7.71 1.47 -9.98
CA PHE A 295 7.16 1.46 -11.34
C PHE A 295 7.89 0.49 -12.27
N VAL A 296 9.20 0.28 -12.09
CA VAL A 296 9.99 -0.71 -12.85
C VAL A 296 9.51 -2.13 -12.57
N PHE A 297 9.00 -2.39 -11.36
CA PHE A 297 8.57 -3.73 -10.93
C PHE A 297 7.04 -3.90 -10.89
N LYS A 298 6.27 -2.86 -11.21
CA LYS A 298 4.81 -2.82 -11.01
C LYS A 298 4.10 -3.94 -11.79
N SER A 299 4.43 -4.13 -13.07
CA SER A 299 3.82 -5.18 -13.90
C SER A 299 4.09 -6.58 -13.36
N GLU A 300 5.29 -6.80 -12.82
CA GLU A 300 5.68 -8.09 -12.27
C GLU A 300 5.02 -8.33 -10.91
N PHE A 301 4.93 -7.29 -10.09
CA PHE A 301 4.22 -7.30 -8.82
C PHE A 301 2.75 -7.64 -9.04
N ASP A 302 2.08 -6.95 -9.98
CA ASP A 302 0.69 -7.23 -10.35
C ASP A 302 0.52 -8.69 -10.85
N SER A 303 1.51 -9.25 -11.57
CA SER A 303 1.49 -10.65 -12.01
C SER A 303 1.66 -11.66 -10.88
N LEU A 304 2.48 -11.34 -9.86
CA LEU A 304 2.67 -12.17 -8.67
C LEU A 304 1.42 -12.11 -7.78
N LEU A 305 0.77 -10.95 -7.71
CA LEU A 305 -0.52 -10.80 -7.04
C LEU A 305 -1.59 -11.65 -7.74
N ASP A 306 -1.76 -11.55 -9.06
CA ASP A 306 -2.79 -12.32 -9.80
C ASP A 306 -2.56 -13.83 -9.74
N LYS A 307 -1.30 -14.29 -9.83
CA LYS A 307 -0.96 -15.73 -9.72
C LYS A 307 -1.23 -16.31 -8.34
N SER A 308 -1.02 -15.54 -7.26
CA SER A 308 -1.41 -15.98 -5.91
C SER A 308 -2.91 -16.22 -5.76
N TYR A 309 -3.75 -15.67 -6.63
CA TYR A 309 -5.22 -15.76 -6.53
C TYR A 309 -5.84 -16.88 -7.37
N ARG A 310 -5.13 -17.45 -8.35
CA ARG A 310 -5.66 -18.46 -9.28
C ARG A 310 -5.23 -19.90 -9.00
N GLY A 311 -4.84 -20.20 -7.76
CA GLY A 311 -4.59 -21.57 -7.32
C GLY A 311 -5.84 -22.46 -7.43
N PRO A 312 -5.74 -23.72 -7.91
CA PRO A 312 -6.86 -24.64 -7.91
C PRO A 312 -7.24 -25.03 -6.47
N ILE A 313 -8.54 -24.97 -6.16
CA ILE A 313 -9.11 -25.47 -4.91
C ILE A 313 -8.75 -26.98 -4.79
N PRO A 314 -7.98 -27.41 -3.78
CA PRO A 314 -7.59 -28.80 -3.69
C PRO A 314 -8.79 -29.67 -3.30
N ARG A 315 -9.20 -30.58 -4.20
CA ARG A 315 -10.04 -31.72 -3.83
C ARG A 315 -9.16 -32.74 -3.12
N SER A 316 -9.39 -32.92 -1.82
CA SER A 316 -8.66 -33.90 -1.00
C SER A 316 -8.90 -35.34 -1.48
N ARG A 317 -7.85 -36.00 -1.96
CA ARG A 317 -7.68 -37.46 -1.87
C ARG A 317 -6.33 -37.74 -1.23
N ILE A 318 -6.38 -38.52 -0.16
CA ILE A 318 -5.22 -38.97 0.61
C ILE A 318 -4.61 -40.17 -0.14
N SER A 319 -3.31 -40.11 -0.40
CA SER A 319 -2.45 -41.30 -0.57
C SER A 319 -1.07 -40.96 0.00
N PRO A 320 -0.44 -41.84 0.79
CA PRO A 320 0.91 -41.64 1.27
C PRO A 320 1.95 -42.21 0.30
N ASP A 321 3.16 -41.62 0.39
CA ASP A 321 4.47 -42.02 -0.16
C ASP A 321 4.98 -41.18 -1.34
N GLN A 322 5.93 -40.27 -1.03
CA GLN A 322 7.32 -40.37 -1.50
C GLN A 322 8.21 -39.22 -0.97
N ASN A 323 9.48 -39.59 -0.76
CA ASN A 323 10.57 -38.85 -0.15
C ASN A 323 11.21 -37.81 -1.09
N HIS A 324 11.57 -36.66 -0.50
CA HIS A 324 12.53 -35.62 -0.88
C HIS A 324 13.08 -35.53 -2.33
N GLN A 325 12.62 -34.48 -3.05
CA GLN A 325 13.49 -33.52 -3.73
C GLN A 325 12.96 -32.10 -3.49
N ASN A 326 13.87 -31.18 -3.14
CA ASN A 326 13.58 -29.80 -2.80
C ASN A 326 12.88 -29.05 -3.95
N LYS A 327 11.57 -28.88 -3.84
CA LYS A 327 10.80 -27.78 -4.43
C LYS A 327 9.90 -27.21 -3.33
N ILE A 328 10.36 -26.15 -2.70
CA ILE A 328 9.52 -25.35 -1.80
C ILE A 328 8.64 -24.47 -2.70
N LEU A 329 7.42 -24.93 -2.93
CA LEU A 329 6.29 -24.12 -3.35
C LEU A 329 5.69 -23.52 -2.08
N CYS A 330 5.84 -22.21 -1.89
CA CYS A 330 5.22 -21.51 -0.76
C CYS A 330 3.79 -21.05 -1.09
N SER A 331 2.94 -21.32 -0.10
CA SER A 331 1.53 -20.99 0.13
C SER A 331 0.97 -19.71 -0.50
N GLU A 332 -0.20 -19.87 -1.12
CA GLU A 332 -1.06 -18.84 -1.70
C GLU A 332 -1.87 -18.08 -0.62
N ASN A 333 -2.20 -16.80 -0.90
CA ASN A 333 -3.16 -15.90 -0.22
C ASN A 333 -2.68 -15.06 1.01
N ASN A 334 -1.67 -14.20 0.85
CA ASN A 334 -1.20 -13.30 1.93
C ASN A 334 -0.80 -11.87 1.48
N ILE A 335 -1.66 -11.15 0.75
CA ILE A 335 -1.27 -9.86 0.13
C ILE A 335 -1.27 -8.65 1.08
N LEU A 336 -1.77 -8.80 2.31
CA LEU A 336 -1.66 -7.77 3.35
C LEU A 336 -0.54 -8.06 4.38
N ARG A 337 0.19 -9.17 4.21
CA ARG A 337 1.31 -9.57 5.09
C ARG A 337 2.62 -9.86 4.37
N ASN A 338 2.61 -10.06 3.05
CA ASN A 338 3.81 -10.42 2.33
C ASN A 338 4.74 -9.21 2.15
N PHE A 339 5.85 -9.21 2.87
CA PHE A 339 6.98 -8.33 2.64
C PHE A 339 7.95 -9.01 1.69
N GLN A 340 8.37 -8.30 0.65
CA GLN A 340 9.33 -8.84 -0.32
C GLN A 340 10.71 -8.30 0.00
N TYR A 341 11.65 -9.23 0.17
CA TYR A 341 13.06 -9.02 0.40
C TYR A 341 13.83 -9.26 -0.90
N LEU A 342 14.79 -8.40 -1.24
CA LEU A 342 15.71 -8.63 -2.36
C LEU A 342 17.17 -8.49 -1.94
N LYS A 343 18.05 -9.35 -2.42
CA LYS A 343 19.51 -9.26 -2.20
C LYS A 343 20.19 -8.55 -3.38
N TYR A 344 21.04 -7.58 -3.09
CA TYR A 344 21.80 -6.79 -4.07
C TYR A 344 23.20 -7.40 -4.31
N ASP A 345 23.61 -7.45 -5.57
CA ASP A 345 24.98 -7.79 -5.98
C ASP A 345 25.79 -6.51 -6.31
N LYS A 346 27.09 -6.48 -5.97
CA LYS A 346 27.97 -5.32 -6.14
C LYS A 346 28.13 -4.92 -7.61
N ASP A 347 28.15 -5.89 -8.52
CA ASP A 347 28.34 -5.63 -9.96
C ASP A 347 27.14 -4.91 -10.61
N GLN A 348 25.95 -5.05 -10.02
CA GLN A 348 24.76 -4.35 -10.51
C GLN A 348 24.78 -2.85 -10.17
N GLN A 349 25.49 -2.42 -9.13
CA GLN A 349 25.54 -1.02 -8.70
C GLN A 349 26.07 -0.07 -9.80
N THR A 350 26.91 -0.60 -10.70
CA THR A 350 27.46 0.11 -11.86
C THR A 350 26.45 0.18 -13.02
N LEU A 351 25.71 -0.91 -13.27
CA LEU A 351 24.58 -0.95 -14.22
C LEU A 351 23.48 0.06 -13.85
N TRP A 352 23.17 0.18 -12.56
CA TRP A 352 22.14 1.08 -12.04
C TRP A 352 22.49 2.57 -12.14
N LYS A 353 23.78 2.94 -12.00
CA LYS A 353 24.24 4.32 -12.22
C LYS A 353 24.08 4.76 -13.68
N ASN A 354 24.16 3.81 -14.62
CA ASN A 354 23.99 4.08 -16.04
C ASN A 354 22.50 4.18 -16.42
N PHE A 355 21.65 3.27 -15.94
CA PHE A 355 20.19 3.30 -16.20
C PHE A 355 19.51 4.60 -15.72
N ARG A 356 19.93 5.14 -14.55
CA ARG A 356 19.42 6.41 -14.02
C ARG A 356 19.77 7.62 -14.88
N ARG A 357 20.84 7.54 -15.69
CA ARG A 357 21.29 8.63 -16.56
C ARG A 357 20.45 8.70 -17.84
N ASP A 358 19.97 7.57 -18.33
CA ASP A 358 19.19 7.48 -19.58
C ASP A 358 17.71 7.85 -19.39
N TYR A 359 17.14 7.58 -18.21
CA TYR A 359 15.72 7.85 -17.92
C TYR A 359 15.42 9.33 -17.61
N ILE A 360 16.41 10.09 -17.13
CA ILE A 360 16.23 11.52 -16.77
C ILE A 360 16.24 12.42 -18.01
N CYS A 361 16.78 11.96 -19.14
CA CYS A 361 16.86 12.78 -20.36
C CYS A 361 15.62 12.76 -21.26
N ASN A 362 14.64 11.87 -21.03
CA ASN A 362 13.56 11.62 -22.00
C ASN A 362 12.11 11.74 -21.46
N SER A 363 11.87 12.41 -20.32
CA SER A 363 10.51 12.64 -19.83
C SER A 363 10.15 14.12 -19.68
N THR A 364 9.77 14.76 -20.78
CA THR A 364 8.89 15.93 -20.74
C THR A 364 7.45 15.44 -20.59
N PHE A 365 6.85 15.71 -19.43
CA PHE A 365 5.46 15.37 -19.12
C PHE A 365 4.62 16.66 -19.13
N ASP A 366 3.66 16.74 -20.06
CA ASP A 366 2.67 17.83 -20.16
C ASP A 366 1.47 17.54 -19.24
N PRO A 367 1.05 18.45 -18.35
CA PRO A 367 -0.16 18.30 -17.57
C PRO A 367 -1.26 19.25 -18.07
N LEU A 368 -2.22 18.71 -18.83
CA LEU A 368 -3.53 19.30 -19.11
C LEU A 368 -4.54 18.14 -19.02
N THR A 369 -5.74 18.21 -18.45
CA THR A 369 -6.55 19.23 -17.77
C THR A 369 -7.72 18.44 -17.18
N ALA A 370 -8.02 18.59 -15.89
CA ALA A 370 -9.27 18.08 -15.32
C ALA A 370 -9.97 19.21 -14.57
N HIS A 371 -10.83 19.93 -15.29
CA HIS A 371 -11.81 20.83 -14.70
C HIS A 371 -13.01 20.01 -14.20
N SER A 372 -13.21 19.95 -12.89
CA SER A 372 -14.53 19.79 -12.30
C SER A 372 -14.63 20.68 -11.05
N THR A 373 -15.29 21.82 -11.23
CA THR A 373 -15.68 22.73 -10.15
C THR A 373 -16.76 22.10 -9.27
N PRO A 374 -16.66 22.19 -7.93
CA PRO A 374 -17.73 21.76 -7.05
C PRO A 374 -18.83 22.84 -6.96
N ARG A 375 -20.08 22.43 -7.20
CA ARG A 375 -21.28 23.23 -6.90
C ARG A 375 -21.40 23.42 -5.38
N ARG A 376 -21.43 24.67 -4.92
CA ARG A 376 -21.77 25.05 -3.54
C ARG A 376 -23.24 24.72 -3.25
N PRO A 377 -23.59 24.21 -2.05
CA PRO A 377 -24.97 24.10 -1.62
C PRO A 377 -25.53 25.48 -1.25
N ASN A 378 -26.78 25.70 -1.63
CA ASN A 378 -27.52 26.95 -1.51
C ASN A 378 -27.94 27.16 -0.04
N LYS A 379 -27.35 28.16 0.63
CA LYS A 379 -27.73 28.59 1.99
C LYS A 379 -29.00 29.44 1.94
N LYS A 380 -30.17 28.83 1.79
CA LYS A 380 -31.48 29.45 2.11
C LYS A 380 -32.52 28.37 2.41
N ALA A 381 -32.54 27.86 3.63
CA ALA A 381 -33.71 27.23 4.28
C ALA A 381 -33.35 26.81 5.70
N GLN A 382 -33.19 27.76 6.63
CA GLN A 382 -33.18 27.48 8.07
C GLN A 382 -33.47 28.77 8.84
N GLN A 383 -34.73 29.18 8.77
CA GLN A 383 -35.32 30.13 9.71
C GLN A 383 -36.85 29.97 9.63
N GLN A 384 -37.37 29.02 10.41
CA GLN A 384 -38.72 29.05 11.01
C GLN A 384 -38.92 27.77 11.83
N TYR A 385 -39.72 27.87 12.88
CA TYR A 385 -39.95 26.91 13.97
C TYR A 385 -39.01 26.99 15.18
N SER A 386 -39.12 28.11 15.89
CA SER A 386 -39.00 28.13 17.35
C SER A 386 -40.06 29.08 17.93
N SER A 387 -41.27 28.55 18.20
CA SER A 387 -42.15 29.02 19.29
C SER A 387 -43.45 28.21 19.27
N GLY A 388 -43.61 27.33 20.25
CA GLY A 388 -44.87 26.61 20.49
C GLY A 388 -44.80 25.98 21.87
N LYS A 389 -45.03 26.79 22.90
CA LYS A 389 -45.34 26.35 24.26
C LYS A 389 -46.70 25.66 24.24
N LEU A 390 -46.77 24.46 24.79
CA LEU A 390 -47.84 23.96 25.67
C LEU A 390 -47.21 22.95 26.62
#